data_AF-A0A8J3GEA8-F1
#
_entry.id   AF-A0A8J3GEA8-F1
#
_cell.length_a   1.000
_cell.length_b   1.000
_cell.length_c   1.000
_cell.angle_alpha   90.00
_cell.angle_beta   90.00
_cell.angle_gamma   90.00
#
_symmetry.space_group_name_H-M   'P 1'
#
loop_
_entity.id
_entity.type
_entity.pdbx_description
1 polymer ?
#
loop_
_entity_poly.entity_id
_entity_poly.type
_entity_poly.pdbx_seq_one_letter_code
_entity_poly.pdbx_strand_id
1 'polypeptide(L)' 'MRLDQLQIGRRCRVTAINFNHAVCQRLANFGLLPGQEVEMSQIAPFGDPIAITFGGQKISLRRREAALVEVELIAV' A
#
# COMPACT_ATOMS: atom_id res chain seq x y z
N MET A 1 9.00 -4.89 -5.48
CA MET A 1 7.96 -4.39 -6.41
C MET A 1 7.25 -3.20 -5.78
N ARG A 2 6.32 -2.53 -6.47
CA ARG A 2 5.59 -1.38 -5.90
C ARG A 2 4.15 -1.74 -5.54
N LEU A 3 3.59 -1.03 -4.57
CA LEU A 3 2.23 -1.28 -4.10
C LEU A 3 1.16 -1.06 -5.19
N ASP A 4 1.40 -0.13 -6.13
CA ASP A 4 0.48 0.17 -7.25
C ASP A 4 0.40 -0.92 -8.32
N GLN A 5 1.31 -1.90 -8.27
CA GLN A 5 1.36 -3.04 -9.19
C GLN A 5 0.69 -4.29 -8.61
N LEU A 6 0.18 -4.22 -7.38
CA LEU A 6 -0.41 -5.34 -6.67
C LEU A 6 -1.82 -5.65 -7.21
N GLN A 7 -2.14 -6.93 -7.36
CA GLN A 7 -3.46 -7.38 -7.79
C GLN A 7 -4.42 -7.50 -6.60
N ILE A 8 -5.72 -7.31 -6.83
CA ILE A 8 -6.77 -7.51 -5.81
C ILE A 8 -6.67 -8.91 -5.21
N GLY A 9 -6.77 -8.99 -3.87
CA GLY A 9 -6.68 -10.22 -3.09
C GLY A 9 -5.26 -10.70 -2.80
N ARG A 10 -4.21 -10.01 -3.31
CA ARG A 10 -2.82 -10.35 -2.97
C ARG A 10 -2.38 -9.64 -1.69
N ARG A 11 -1.62 -10.38 -0.88
CA ARG A 11 -0.92 -9.86 0.29
C ARG A 11 0.53 -9.59 -0.03
N CYS A 12 1.05 -8.51 0.53
CA CYS A 12 2.45 -8.17 0.44
C CYS A 12 2.93 -7.56 1.75
N ARG A 13 4.24 -7.55 1.94
CA ARG A 13 4.91 -6.90 3.04
C ARG A 13 5.54 -5.62 2.56
N VAL A 14 5.35 -4.53 3.30
CA VAL A 14 6.04 -3.27 3.03
C VAL A 14 7.52 -3.45 3.34
N THR A 15 8.39 -3.14 2.37
CA THR A 15 9.85 -3.26 2.52
C THR A 15 10.49 -1.89 2.74
N ALA A 16 10.02 -0.87 2.03
CA ALA A 16 10.49 0.49 2.19
C ALA A 16 9.39 1.52 1.88
N ILE A 17 9.47 2.67 2.57
CA ILE A 17 8.61 3.83 2.35
C ILE A 17 9.52 5.06 2.21
N ASN A 18 9.32 5.86 1.16
CA ASN A 18 10.07 7.10 0.98
C ASN A 18 9.46 8.26 1.78
N PHE A 19 9.92 8.46 3.02
CA PHE A 19 9.40 9.48 3.95
C PHE A 19 9.64 10.95 3.54
N ASN A 20 10.33 11.21 2.43
CA ASN A 20 10.51 12.56 1.91
C ASN A 20 9.22 13.16 1.32
N HIS A 21 8.18 12.35 1.15
CA HIS A 21 6.87 12.81 0.70
C HIS A 21 5.88 12.91 1.86
N ALA A 22 5.13 14.02 1.93
CA ALA A 22 4.08 14.23 2.93
C ALA A 22 3.06 13.08 3.00
N VAL A 23 2.83 12.38 1.89
CA VAL A 23 1.95 11.22 1.83
C VAL A 23 2.52 10.04 2.61
N CYS A 24 3.81 9.76 2.46
CA CYS A 24 4.47 8.69 3.19
C CYS A 24 4.51 8.96 4.69
N GLN A 25 4.66 10.23 5.10
CA GLN A 25 4.52 10.64 6.50
C GLN A 25 3.11 10.41 7.02
N ARG A 26 2.07 10.74 6.24
CA ARG A 26 0.68 10.43 6.60
C ARG A 26 0.45 8.92 6.72
N LEU A 27 0.94 8.12 5.78
CA LEU A 27 0.85 6.66 5.84
C LEU A 27 1.51 6.10 7.11
N ALA A 28 2.68 6.62 7.48
CA ALA A 28 3.35 6.28 8.73
C ALA A 28 2.49 6.60 9.96
N ASN A 29 1.85 7.78 9.97
CA ASN A 29 0.95 8.20 11.06
C ASN A 29 -0.29 7.29 11.17
N PHE A 30 -0.75 6.71 10.05
CA PHE A 30 -1.82 5.70 10.05
C PHE A 30 -1.35 4.31 10.48
N GLY A 31 -0.05 4.11 10.70
CA GLY A 31 0.55 2.85 11.14
C GLY A 31 1.10 2.00 10.01
N LEU A 32 1.15 2.51 8.77
CA LEU A 32 1.80 1.82 7.66
C LEU A 32 3.31 2.07 7.71
N LEU A 33 4.06 1.06 8.15
CA LEU A 33 5.51 1.10 8.33
C LEU A 33 6.20 -0.06 7.60
N PRO A 34 7.51 0.05 7.30
CA PRO A 34 8.27 -1.10 6.83
C PRO A 34 8.11 -2.31 7.76
N GLY A 35 7.87 -3.48 7.18
CA GLY A 35 7.60 -4.73 7.87
C GLY A 35 6.12 -5.06 8.06
N GLN A 36 5.19 -4.10 7.87
CA GLN A 36 3.75 -4.36 7.93
C GLN A 36 3.25 -5.17 6.74
N GLU A 37 2.25 -6.01 7.01
CA GLU A 37 1.52 -6.75 5.98
C GLU A 37 0.32 -5.96 5.50
N VAL A 38 0.14 -5.90 4.19
CA VAL A 38 -0.97 -5.21 3.56
C VAL A 38 -1.62 -6.11 2.52
N GLU A 39 -2.92 -5.93 2.32
CA GLU A 39 -3.70 -6.65 1.33
C GLU A 39 -4.35 -5.68 0.35
N MET A 40 -4.19 -5.91 -0.96
CA MET A 40 -4.94 -5.16 -1.97
C MET A 40 -6.41 -5.53 -1.91
N SER A 41 -7.24 -4.62 -1.42
CA SER A 41 -8.66 -4.87 -1.19
C SER A 41 -9.53 -4.48 -2.38
N GLN A 42 -9.20 -3.38 -3.06
CA GLN A 42 -9.98 -2.88 -4.17
C GLN A 42 -9.13 -2.00 -5.08
N ILE A 43 -9.45 -1.98 -6.36
CA ILE A 43 -8.95 -1.00 -7.32
C ILE A 43 -10.18 -0.32 -7.91
N ALA A 44 -10.20 1.01 -7.97
CA ALA A 44 -11.32 1.73 -8.59
C ALA A 44 -11.49 1.33 -10.07
N PRO A 45 -12.69 1.49 -10.66
CA PRO A 45 -12.96 1.09 -12.05
C PRO A 45 -11.97 1.65 -13.08
N PHE A 46 -11.45 2.86 -12.83
CA PHE A 46 -10.48 3.54 -13.70
C PHE A 46 -9.03 3.39 -13.23
N GLY A 47 -8.76 2.48 -12.29
CA GLY A 47 -7.42 2.18 -11.81
C GLY A 47 -6.86 3.11 -10.71
N ASP A 48 -7.61 4.15 -10.31
CA ASP A 48 -7.25 5.07 -9.22
C ASP A 48 -8.52 5.61 -8.54
N PRO A 49 -8.58 5.66 -7.19
CA PRO A 49 -7.58 5.18 -6.23
C PRO A 49 -7.57 3.66 -6.04
N ILE A 50 -6.55 3.16 -5.34
CA ILE A 50 -6.48 1.79 -4.83
C ILE A 50 -6.84 1.76 -3.34
N ALA A 51 -7.38 0.66 -2.85
CA ALA A 51 -7.67 0.47 -1.44
C ALA A 51 -6.87 -0.71 -0.90
N ILE A 52 -6.15 -0.45 0.20
CA ILE A 52 -5.38 -1.46 0.93
C ILE A 52 -5.99 -1.68 2.31
N THR A 53 -5.87 -2.91 2.82
CA THR A 53 -6.21 -3.23 4.21
C THR A 53 -4.94 -3.60 4.96
N PHE A 54 -4.74 -3.00 6.13
CA PHE A 54 -3.64 -3.31 7.04
C PHE A 54 -4.08 -3.00 8.47
N GLY A 55 -3.60 -3.75 9.46
CA GLY A 55 -3.98 -3.53 10.87
C GLY A 55 -5.50 -3.48 11.14
N GLY A 56 -6.32 -4.17 10.34
CA GLY A 56 -7.77 -4.19 10.47
C GLY A 56 -8.52 -2.96 9.92
N GLN A 57 -7.81 -1.97 9.35
CA GLN A 57 -8.41 -0.80 8.71
C GLN A 57 -8.18 -0.80 7.20
N LYS A 58 -9.14 -0.22 6.47
CA LYS A 58 -9.05 -0.02 5.02
C LYS A 58 -8.72 1.43 4.71
N ILE A 59 -7.66 1.66 3.95
CA ILE A 59 -7.25 3.00 3.50
C ILE A 59 -7.26 3.07 1.99
N SER A 60 -7.82 4.17 1.46
CA SER A 60 -7.76 4.51 0.05
C SER A 60 -6.53 5.38 -0.22
N LEU A 61 -5.73 5.00 -1.21
CA LEU A 61 -4.48 5.65 -1.58
C LEU A 61 -4.50 5.93 -3.09
N ARG A 62 -4.04 7.12 -3.52
CA ARG A 62 -3.88 7.37 -4.95
C ARG A 62 -2.79 6.46 -5.50
N ARG A 63 -2.95 5.99 -6.73
CA ARG A 63 -1.99 5.12 -7.42
C ARG A 63 -0.59 5.74 -7.47
N ARG A 64 -0.49 7.05 -7.71
CA ARG A 64 0.78 7.80 -7.68
C ARG A 64 1.48 7.77 -6.32
N GLU A 65 0.71 7.69 -5.24
CA GLU A 65 1.21 7.63 -3.88
C GLU A 65 1.64 6.19 -3.53
N ALA A 66 0.85 5.20 -3.97
CA ALA A 66 1.19 3.79 -3.85
C ALA A 66 2.47 3.42 -4.60
N ALA A 67 2.77 4.10 -5.72
CA ALA A 67 4.01 3.92 -6.46
C ALA A 67 5.29 4.34 -5.68
N LEU A 68 5.15 5.04 -4.54
CA LEU A 68 6.24 5.42 -3.65
C LEU A 68 6.51 4.38 -2.54
N VAL A 69 5.70 3.32 -2.46
CA VAL A 69 5.78 2.28 -1.43
C VAL A 69 6.33 1.02 -2.07
N GLU A 70 7.47 0.56 -1.56
CA GLU A 70 8.08 -0.70 -1.97
C GLU A 70 7.52 -1.85 -1.14
N VAL A 71 7.16 -2.92 -1.84
CA VAL A 71 6.55 -4.11 -1.25
C VAL A 71 7.14 -5.39 -1.83
N GLU A 72 6.99 -6.47 -1.08
CA GLU A 72 7.37 -7.82 -1.46
C GLU A 72 6.15 -8.74 -1.29
N LEU A 73 5.84 -9.55 -2.30
CA LEU A 73 4.72 -10.48 -2.21
C LEU A 73 4.98 -11.50 -1.10
N ILE A 74 3.97 -11.73 -0.27
CA ILE A 74 3.98 -12.85 0.65
C ILE A 74 3.37 -14.01 -0.14
N ALA A 75 4.20 -14.98 -0.53
CA ALA A 75 3.70 -16.21 -1.12
C ALA A 75 2.89 -16.94 -0.04
N VAL A 76 1.58 -17.06 -0.26
CA VAL A 76 0.73 -18.05 0.40
C VAL A 76 0.69 -19.27 -0.49
#